data_AF-A0A699T3H2-F1
#
_entry.id   AF-A0A699T3H2-F1
#
_cell.length_a   1.000
_cell.length_b   1.000
_cell.length_c   1.000
_cell.angle_alpha   90.00
_cell.angle_beta   90.00
_cell.angle_gamma   90.00
#
_symmetry.space_group_name_H-M   'P 1'
#
loop_
_entity.id
_entity.type
_entity.pdbx_description
1 polymer ?
#
loop_
_entity_poly.entity_id
_entity_poly.type
_entity_poly.pdbx_seq_one_letter_code
_entity_poly.pdbx_strand_id
1 'polypeptide(L)'
;MLVESDYESWKIRIERYIRGKPLGKLIWRSIQNGPTSHPQITVTGDQGTVAVQVTRDKTDEECTEIKNNRELAVIQATNILS
;
A
#
# COMPACT_ATOMS: atom_id res chain seq x y z
N MET A 1 17.89 -4.63 -20.48
CA MET A 1 18.04 -3.38 -19.72
C MET A 1 16.94 -2.46 -20.23
N LEU A 2 15.98 -2.07 -19.39
CA LEU A 2 14.98 -1.07 -19.80
C LEU A 2 15.75 0.22 -20.09
N VAL A 3 15.58 0.78 -21.29
CA VAL A 3 16.20 2.05 -21.65
C VAL A 3 15.45 3.14 -20.91
N GLU A 4 16.13 4.20 -20.47
CA GLU A 4 15.49 5.30 -19.72
C GLU A 4 14.35 5.96 -20.51
N SER A 5 14.42 5.92 -21.84
CA SER A 5 13.32 6.30 -22.75
C SER A 5 12.04 5.49 -22.55
N ASP A 6 12.17 4.22 -22.18
CA ASP A 6 11.03 3.32 -21.96
C ASP A 6 10.31 3.68 -20.66
N TYR A 7 11.07 4.07 -19.63
CA TYR A 7 10.52 4.52 -18.36
C TYR A 7 9.74 5.83 -18.50
N GLU A 8 10.31 6.84 -19.16
CA GLU A 8 9.60 8.11 -19.39
C GLU A 8 8.38 7.92 -20.31
N SER A 9 8.50 7.08 -21.34
CA SER A 9 7.37 6.72 -22.20
C SER A 9 6.25 6.03 -21.43
N TRP A 10 6.59 5.10 -20.53
CA TRP A 10 5.63 4.44 -19.65
C TRP A 10 4.95 5.42 -18.70
N LYS A 11 5.72 6.33 -18.10
CA LYS A 11 5.23 7.34 -17.15
C LYS A 11 4.20 8.28 -17.78
N ILE A 12 4.46 8.76 -19.00
CA ILE A 12 3.50 9.60 -19.75
C ILE A 12 2.22 8.83 -20.06
N ARG A 13 2.33 7.56 -20.46
CA ARG A 13 1.17 6.70 -20.76
C ARG A 13 0.32 6.45 -19.52
N ILE A 14 0.94 6.13 -18.38
CA ILE A 14 0.20 5.85 -17.15
C ILE A 14 -0.46 7.12 -16.60
N GLU A 15 0.21 8.28 -16.65
CA GLU A 15 -0.38 9.56 -16.23
C GLU A 15 -1.62 9.91 -17.05
N ARG A 16 -1.57 9.74 -18.38
CA ARG A 16 -2.74 9.96 -19.26
C ARG A 16 -3.88 9.00 -18.93
N TYR A 17 -3.57 7.73 -18.71
CA TYR A 17 -4.56 6.70 -18.43
C TYR A 17 -5.32 6.96 -17.12
N ILE A 18 -4.62 7.39 -16.07
CA ILE A 18 -5.22 7.58 -14.75
C ILE A 18 -5.98 8.91 -14.62
N ARG A 19 -5.61 9.97 -15.36
CA ARG A 19 -6.23 11.31 -15.25
C ARG A 19 -7.76 11.32 -15.35
N GLY A 20 -8.35 10.41 -16.11
CA GLY A 20 -9.81 10.30 -16.31
C GLY A 20 -10.53 9.30 -15.40
N LYS A 21 -9.82 8.63 -14.47
CA LYS A 21 -10.42 7.61 -13.62
C LYS A 21 -10.85 8.17 -12.27
N PRO A 22 -11.93 7.62 -11.66
CA PRO A 22 -12.41 8.05 -10.34
C PRO A 22 -11.32 8.05 -9.26
N LEU A 23 -10.45 7.05 -9.29
CA LEU A 23 -9.33 6.88 -8.34
C LEU A 23 -7.97 7.32 -8.92
N GLY A 24 -7.96 8.01 -10.05
CA GLY A 24 -6.74 8.33 -10.79
C GLY A 24 -5.69 9.09 -9.98
N LYS A 25 -6.14 10.10 -9.22
CA LYS A 25 -5.27 10.88 -8.32
C LYS A 25 -4.64 10.03 -7.21
N LEU A 26 -5.39 9.07 -6.67
CA LEU A 26 -4.91 8.19 -5.61
C LEU A 26 -3.84 7.23 -6.16
N ILE A 27 -4.12 6.62 -7.31
CA ILE A 27 -3.19 5.73 -8.00
C ILE A 27 -1.88 6.46 -8.34
N TRP A 28 -1.95 7.68 -8.87
CA TRP A 28 -0.74 8.47 -9.17
C TRP A 28 0.12 8.71 -7.93
N ARG A 29 -0.50 9.11 -6.82
CA ARG A 29 0.22 9.32 -5.56
C ARG A 29 0.88 8.04 -5.06
N SER A 30 0.22 6.89 -5.18
CA SER A 30 0.82 5.60 -4.80
C SER A 30 2.04 5.23 -5.66
N ILE A 31 2.02 5.54 -6.96
CA ILE A 31 3.18 5.32 -7.83
C ILE A 31 4.34 6.24 -7.43
N GLN A 32 4.05 7.52 -7.18
CA GLN A 32 5.08 8.51 -6.79
C GLN A 32 5.69 8.24 -5.42
N ASN A 33 4.88 7.84 -4.46
CA ASN A 33 5.32 7.58 -3.09
C ASN A 33 6.03 6.23 -2.95
N GLY A 34 6.03 5.41 -4.00
CA GLY A 34 6.60 4.07 -3.97
C GLY A 34 5.81 3.12 -3.07
N PRO A 35 6.30 1.89 -2.87
CA PRO A 35 5.70 0.96 -1.92
C PRO A 35 5.71 1.59 -0.53
N THR A 36 4.55 1.64 0.12
CA THR A 36 4.49 1.92 1.56
C THR A 36 5.39 0.92 2.28
N SER A 37 6.26 1.41 3.15
CA SER A 37 7.10 0.56 4.01
C SER A 37 6.23 -0.53 4.65
N HIS A 38 6.71 -1.77 4.64
CA HIS A 38 6.00 -2.88 5.28
C HIS A 38 5.67 -2.46 6.72
N PRO A 39 4.39 -2.48 7.12
CA PRO A 39 4.04 -2.09 8.46
C PRO A 39 4.72 -3.08 9.41
N GLN A 40 5.54 -2.59 10.34
CA GLN A 40 6.12 -3.44 11.36
C GLN A 40 5.08 -3.84 12.38
N ILE A 41 5.19 -5.06 12.89
CA ILE A 41 4.43 -5.51 14.05
C ILE A 41 5.34 -5.95 15.17
N THR A 42 4.90 -5.60 16.37
CA THR A 42 5.48 -6.11 17.61
C THR A 42 4.80 -7.43 17.91
N VAL A 43 5.54 -8.52 17.76
CA VAL A 43 5.11 -9.85 18.21
C VAL A 43 5.65 -10.05 19.62
N THR A 44 4.76 -10.35 20.55
CA THR A 44 5.17 -10.77 21.90
C THR A 44 5.38 -12.28 21.86
N GLY A 45 6.65 -12.71 21.94
CA GLY A 45 6.99 -14.12 22.06
C GLY A 45 6.99 -14.54 23.53
N ASP A 46 6.33 -15.65 23.85
CA ASP A 46 6.32 -16.29 25.16
C ASP A 46 7.51 -17.24 25.32
N GLN A 47 8.73 -16.69 25.36
CA GLN A 47 9.88 -17.43 25.87
C GLN A 47 10.00 -17.21 27.38
N GLY A 48 9.47 -18.15 28.17
CA GLY A 48 9.75 -18.37 29.59
C GLY A 48 10.08 -17.15 30.45
N THR A 49 9.15 -16.75 31.34
CA THR A 49 9.31 -15.71 32.37
C THR A 49 9.61 -14.28 31.93
N VAL A 50 10.01 -14.01 30.68
CA VAL A 50 10.21 -12.65 30.17
C VAL A 50 9.54 -12.49 28.81
N ALA A 51 8.54 -11.62 28.73
CA ALA A 51 7.92 -11.25 27.46
C ALA A 51 8.95 -10.48 26.61
N VAL A 52 9.51 -11.12 25.59
CA VAL A 52 10.39 -10.46 24.63
C VAL A 52 9.53 -9.93 23.49
N GLN A 53 9.50 -8.60 23.35
CA GLN A 53 8.90 -7.94 22.22
C GLN A 53 9.89 -7.97 21.05
N VAL A 54 9.54 -8.68 19.99
CA VAL A 54 10.30 -8.70 18.75
C VAL A 54 9.55 -7.89 17.71
N THR A 55 10.20 -6.88 17.17
CA THR A 55 9.69 -6.14 16.01
C THR A 55 10.10 -6.88 14.74
N ARG A 56 9.12 -7.29 13.94
CA ARG A 56 9.35 -7.87 12.62
C ARG A 56 8.54 -7.15 11.56
N ASP A 57 9.01 -7.21 10.32
CA ASP A 57 8.22 -6.78 9.17
C ASP A 57 7.03 -7.73 8.99
N LYS A 58 5.89 -7.17 8.57
CA LYS A 58 4.72 -7.96 8.20
C LYS A 58 4.98 -8.78 6.94
N THR A 59 4.52 -10.03 6.95
CA THR A 59 4.46 -10.87 5.75
C THR A 59 3.47 -10.32 4.73
N ASP A 60 3.61 -10.72 3.48
CA ASP A 60 2.76 -10.25 2.38
C ASP A 60 1.27 -10.54 2.64
N GLU A 61 0.95 -11.69 3.25
CA GLU A 61 -0.41 -12.05 3.68
C GLU A 61 -0.98 -11.02 4.67
N GLU A 62 -0.23 -10.69 5.73
CA GLU A 62 -0.62 -9.69 6.74
C GLU A 62 -0.76 -8.28 6.12
N CYS A 63 -0.01 -8.00 5.05
CA CYS A 63 -0.04 -6.73 4.33
C CYS A 63 -1.30 -6.61 3.43
N THR A 64 -1.69 -7.70 2.77
CA THR A 64 -2.92 -7.73 1.95
C THR A 64 -4.19 -7.57 2.77
N GLU A 65 -4.26 -8.19 3.96
CA GLU A 65 -5.40 -8.07 4.86
C GLU A 65 -5.63 -6.62 5.32
N ILE A 66 -4.55 -5.90 5.69
CA ILE A 66 -4.64 -4.49 6.10
C ILE A 66 -5.12 -3.62 4.95
N LYS A 67 -4.61 -3.85 3.74
CA LYS A 67 -5.02 -3.08 2.57
C LYS A 67 -6.49 -3.30 2.25
N ASN A 68 -6.96 -4.55 2.31
CA ASN A 68 -8.38 -4.90 2.12
C ASN A 68 -9.28 -4.23 3.17
N ASN A 69 -8.88 -4.28 4.45
CA ASN A 69 -9.63 -3.65 5.54
C ASN A 69 -9.69 -2.12 5.38
N ARG A 70 -8.60 -1.49 4.92
CA ARG A 70 -8.56 -0.06 4.62
C ARG A 70 -9.47 0.30 3.44
N GLU A 71 -9.46 -0.49 2.36
CA GLU A 71 -10.36 -0.27 1.21
C GLU A 71 -11.83 -0.41 1.61
N LEU A 72 -12.18 -1.42 2.42
CA LEU A 72 -13.53 -1.57 2.98
C LEU A 72 -13.96 -0.34 3.80
N ALA A 73 -13.08 0.18 4.66
CA ALA A 73 -13.36 1.37 5.46
C ALA A 73 -13.59 2.62 4.58
N VAL A 74 -12.83 2.77 3.49
CA VAL A 74 -13.01 3.88 2.53
C VAL A 74 -14.36 3.77 1.79
N ILE A 75 -14.75 2.56 1.38
CA ILE A 75 -16.05 2.32 0.74
C ILE A 75 -17.19 2.65 1.71
N GLN A 76 -17.10 2.18 2.96
CA GLN A 76 -18.10 2.47 3.99
C GLN A 76 -18.23 3.98 4.26
N ALA A 77 -17.10 4.69 4.40
CA ALA A 77 -17.10 6.14 4.61
C ALA A 77 -17.72 6.91 3.43
N THR A 78 -17.49 6.43 2.20
CA THR A 78 -18.07 7.04 0.99
C THR A 78 -19.58 6.85 0.94
N ASN A 79 -20.07 5.67 1.35
CA ASN A 79 -21.51 5.39 1.39
C ASN A 79 -22.26 6.17 2.47
N ILE A 80 -21.60 6.57 3.57
CA ILE A 80 -22.20 7.41 4.63
C ILE A 80 -22.36 8.87 4.17
N LEU A 81 -21.53 9.32 3.22
CA LEU A 81 -21.52 10.69 2.69
C LEU A 81 -22.40 10.87 1.44
N SER A 82 -23.02 9.80 0.94
CA SER A 82 -23.97 9.80 -0.18
C SER A 82 -25.41 9.79 0.30
#